data_AF-A0A2G6TV61-F1
#
_entry.id   AF-A0A2G6TV61-F1
#
_cell.length_a   1.000
_cell.length_b   1.000
_cell.length_c   1.000
_cell.angle_alpha   90.00
_cell.angle_beta   90.00
_cell.angle_gamma   90.00
#
_symmetry.space_group_name_H-M   'P 1'
#
loop_
_entity.id
_entity.type
_entity.pdbx_description
1 polymer ?
#
loop_
_entity_poly.entity_id
_entity_poly.type
_entity_poly.pdbx_seq_one_letter_code
_entity_poly.pdbx_strand_id
1 'polypeptide(L)'
;MSGPAVNAMTLQRPCAAWWGKLPSQGDFVGRRMPHALTMRWDEWLRNGMDQLRSDAADNWSTRFVHSPLWFFLCPASILGQPMVGVIGPSSDRIGRLFPLAIMATVDGSSGMPASDQDIERFLSGARDALIDARRLPLSAQQLDERLATLQWPFQQDGRTPDSASIHSLLADLDMGASQGNAARLPRMDWRACMRPGSTTSVWWISATPRHAPDEVVQHEVLHRRLFTRLFKGA
;
A
#
# COMPACT_ATOMS: atom_id res chain seq x y z
N MET A 1 -35.65 -35.25 11.63
CA MET A 1 -35.28 -34.60 10.35
C MET A 1 -34.61 -33.29 10.69
N SER A 2 -33.27 -33.28 10.72
CA SER A 2 -32.49 -32.07 11.03
C SER A 2 -32.05 -31.45 9.72
N GLY A 3 -32.46 -30.21 9.45
CA GLY A 3 -31.98 -29.42 8.31
C GLY A 3 -30.52 -29.00 8.52
N PRO A 4 -29.73 -28.76 7.46
CA PRO A 4 -28.36 -28.34 7.61
C PRO A 4 -28.33 -26.88 8.10
N ALA A 5 -27.57 -26.64 9.17
CA ALA A 5 -27.19 -25.30 9.57
C ALA A 5 -26.24 -24.74 8.50
N VAL A 6 -26.74 -23.79 7.70
CA VAL A 6 -25.89 -22.92 6.90
C VAL A 6 -25.10 -22.04 7.88
N ASN A 7 -23.82 -22.38 8.05
CA ASN A 7 -22.86 -21.50 8.70
C ASN A 7 -22.83 -20.19 7.89
N ALA A 8 -23.45 -19.15 8.42
CA ALA A 8 -23.27 -17.79 7.92
C ALA A 8 -21.80 -17.42 8.18
N MET A 9 -20.93 -17.69 7.20
CA MET A 9 -19.61 -17.08 7.13
C MET A 9 -19.85 -15.58 7.15
N THR A 10 -19.56 -14.94 8.28
CA THR A 10 -19.61 -13.50 8.39
C THR A 10 -18.58 -12.99 7.38
N LEU A 11 -19.04 -12.45 6.25
CA LEU A 11 -18.18 -11.82 5.25
C LEU A 11 -17.53 -10.61 5.91
N GLN A 12 -16.38 -10.84 6.53
CA GLN A 12 -15.57 -9.80 7.13
C GLN A 12 -15.16 -8.86 6.00
N ARG A 13 -15.45 -7.56 6.17
CA ARG A 13 -15.07 -6.56 5.17
C ARG A 13 -13.57 -6.65 4.92
N PRO A 14 -13.13 -6.58 3.64
CA PRO A 14 -11.71 -6.59 3.35
C PRO A 14 -11.05 -5.36 3.98
N CYS A 15 -9.85 -5.54 4.49
CA CYS A 15 -9.11 -4.51 5.20
C CYS A 15 -7.64 -4.57 4.76
N ALA A 16 -6.99 -3.40 4.68
CA ALA A 16 -5.61 -3.31 4.23
C ALA A 16 -4.67 -4.15 5.10
N ALA A 17 -3.73 -4.82 4.46
CA ALA A 17 -2.56 -5.40 5.08
C ALA A 17 -1.50 -4.32 5.33
N TRP A 18 -0.62 -4.56 6.29
CA TRP A 18 0.53 -3.70 6.53
C TRP A 18 1.67 -4.47 7.18
N TRP A 19 2.90 -4.05 6.92
CA TRP A 19 4.13 -4.67 7.43
C TRP A 19 5.29 -3.68 7.48
N GLY A 20 6.10 -3.75 8.53
CA GLY A 20 7.35 -3.00 8.64
C GLY A 20 7.67 -2.59 10.07
N LYS A 21 8.34 -1.43 10.21
CA LYS A 21 8.61 -0.83 11.52
C LYS A 21 7.62 0.28 11.83
N LEU A 22 7.05 0.23 13.04
CA LEU A 22 6.15 1.23 13.59
C LEU A 22 6.82 1.90 14.80
N PRO A 23 6.84 3.24 14.92
CA PRO A 23 7.54 3.93 16.00
C PRO A 23 7.10 3.54 17.42
N SER A 24 5.88 3.03 17.60
CA SER A 24 5.41 2.55 18.91
C SER A 24 5.88 1.14 19.27
N GLN A 25 6.44 0.39 18.33
CA GLN A 25 6.79 -1.02 18.48
C GLN A 25 8.32 -1.20 18.58
N GLY A 26 8.75 -2.20 19.35
CA GLY A 26 10.17 -2.52 19.52
C GLY A 26 10.75 -3.45 18.45
N ASP A 27 9.92 -4.03 17.60
CA ASP A 27 10.32 -4.97 16.55
C ASP A 27 9.42 -4.81 15.32
N PHE A 28 9.65 -5.61 14.28
CA PHE A 28 8.78 -5.73 13.13
C PHE A 28 7.36 -6.12 13.54
N VAL A 29 6.39 -5.49 12.88
CA VAL A 29 4.97 -5.72 13.12
C VAL A 29 4.22 -5.63 11.81
N GLY A 30 3.13 -6.38 11.72
CA GLY A 30 2.19 -6.28 10.61
C GLY A 30 0.93 -7.09 10.84
N ARG A 31 -0.06 -6.87 9.99
CA ARG A 31 -1.35 -7.55 10.03
C ARG A 31 -1.85 -7.83 8.62
N ARG A 32 -2.58 -8.94 8.46
CA ARG A 32 -3.28 -9.36 7.23
C ARG A 32 -2.43 -9.50 5.97
N MET A 33 -1.10 -9.52 6.10
CA MET A 33 -0.21 -9.91 5.00
C MET A 33 0.00 -11.43 5.08
N PRO A 34 -0.33 -12.19 4.03
CA PRO A 34 -0.10 -13.64 4.03
C PRO A 34 1.37 -13.97 4.25
N HIS A 35 1.66 -15.02 5.02
CA HIS A 35 3.03 -15.36 5.42
C HIS A 35 4.00 -15.48 4.23
N ALA A 36 3.59 -16.18 3.17
CA ALA A 36 4.39 -16.34 1.96
C ALA A 36 4.66 -15.02 1.20
N LEU A 37 3.75 -14.04 1.32
CA LEU A 37 3.95 -12.69 0.79
C LEU A 37 4.89 -11.90 1.69
N THR A 38 4.72 -11.96 3.02
CA THR A 38 5.61 -11.31 4.00
C THR A 38 7.06 -11.74 3.82
N MET A 39 7.33 -13.04 3.64
CA MET A 39 8.70 -13.54 3.48
C MET A 39 9.42 -12.92 2.26
N ARG A 40 8.79 -12.93 1.08
CA ARG A 40 9.37 -12.37 -0.15
C ARG A 40 9.48 -10.84 -0.10
N TRP A 41 8.49 -10.18 0.50
CA TRP A 41 8.51 -8.72 0.68
C TRP A 41 9.63 -8.29 1.63
N ASP A 42 9.73 -8.93 2.80
CA ASP A 42 10.75 -8.63 3.80
C ASP A 42 12.16 -8.93 3.28
N GLU A 43 12.35 -10.03 2.55
CA GLU A 43 13.61 -10.34 1.89
C GLU A 43 14.03 -9.22 0.91
N TRP A 44 13.11 -8.75 0.06
CA TRP A 44 13.40 -7.63 -0.84
C TRP A 44 13.78 -6.36 -0.08
N LEU A 45 13.04 -6.01 0.98
CA LEU A 45 13.33 -4.81 1.78
C LEU A 45 14.67 -4.91 2.50
N ARG A 46 15.02 -6.06 3.09
CA ARG A 46 16.30 -6.27 3.77
C ARG A 46 17.47 -6.16 2.80
N ASN A 47 17.39 -6.87 1.67
CA ASN A 47 18.38 -6.80 0.60
C ASN A 47 18.56 -5.37 0.07
N GLY A 48 17.47 -4.61 -0.05
CA GLY A 48 17.49 -3.21 -0.45
C GLY A 48 18.14 -2.28 0.60
N MET A 49 17.83 -2.48 1.88
CA MET A 49 18.45 -1.74 2.99
C MET A 49 19.96 -1.98 3.04
N ASP A 50 20.39 -3.22 2.84
CA ASP A 50 21.82 -3.56 2.80
C ASP A 50 22.52 -2.90 1.62
N GLN A 51 21.89 -2.90 0.44
CA GLN A 51 22.42 -2.17 -0.72
C GLN A 51 22.50 -0.67 -0.47
N LEU A 52 21.45 -0.05 0.10
CA LEU A 52 21.42 1.37 0.40
C LEU A 52 22.53 1.79 1.38
N ARG A 53 22.80 0.96 2.40
CA ARG A 53 23.91 1.15 3.33
C ARG A 53 25.27 1.04 2.63
N SER A 54 25.42 0.08 1.72
CA SER A 54 26.65 -0.09 0.95
C SER A 54 26.91 1.07 -0.01
N ASP A 55 25.89 1.54 -0.72
CA ASP A 55 26.02 2.58 -1.75
C ASP A 55 26.27 3.99 -1.16
N ALA A 56 25.98 4.17 0.12
CA ALA A 56 25.92 5.47 0.77
C ALA A 56 26.36 5.40 2.24
N ALA A 57 27.47 4.72 2.53
CA ALA A 57 27.90 4.42 3.91
C ALA A 57 27.82 5.63 4.87
N ASP A 58 28.24 6.81 4.40
CA ASP A 58 28.29 8.02 5.22
C ASP A 58 26.94 8.75 5.39
N ASN A 59 25.94 8.49 4.54
CA ASN A 59 24.68 9.24 4.56
C ASN A 59 23.41 8.45 4.21
N TRP A 60 23.46 7.12 4.23
CA TRP A 60 22.32 6.25 3.89
C TRP A 60 21.10 6.54 4.76
N SER A 61 21.30 6.85 6.05
CA SER A 61 20.22 7.14 7.00
C SER A 61 19.50 8.43 6.64
N THR A 62 20.25 9.48 6.30
CA THR A 62 19.74 10.76 5.82
C THR A 62 18.98 10.59 4.50
N ARG A 63 19.53 9.82 3.54
CA ARG A 63 18.85 9.50 2.28
C ARG A 63 17.54 8.77 2.53
N PHE A 64 17.57 7.74 3.38
CA PHE A 64 16.40 6.94 3.72
C PHE A 64 15.29 7.81 4.34
N VAL A 65 15.60 8.57 5.40
CA VAL A 65 14.61 9.38 6.13
C VAL A 65 14.01 10.49 5.26
N HIS A 66 14.80 11.04 4.34
CA HIS A 66 14.33 12.08 3.42
C HIS A 66 13.70 11.54 2.13
N SER A 67 13.54 10.22 1.98
CA SER A 67 12.90 9.65 0.81
C SER A 67 11.37 9.89 0.81
N PRO A 68 10.75 10.02 -0.37
CA PRO A 68 9.31 10.23 -0.47
C PRO A 68 8.52 8.98 -0.09
N LEU A 69 7.20 9.16 0.03
CA LEU A 69 6.26 8.04 0.01
C LEU A 69 6.00 7.65 -1.43
N TRP A 70 5.98 6.34 -1.69
CA TRP A 70 5.73 5.78 -3.00
C TRP A 70 4.43 5.00 -2.99
N PHE A 71 3.52 5.36 -3.88
CA PHE A 71 2.41 4.51 -4.26
C PHE A 71 2.90 3.38 -5.16
N PHE A 72 2.20 2.27 -5.16
CA PHE A 72 2.50 1.15 -6.04
C PHE A 72 1.28 0.34 -6.45
N LEU A 73 1.38 -0.22 -7.65
CA LEU A 73 0.49 -1.24 -8.21
C LEU A 73 1.36 -2.39 -8.70
N CYS A 74 1.11 -3.60 -8.19
CA CYS A 74 1.93 -4.77 -8.45
C CYS A 74 1.02 -5.96 -8.82
N PRO A 75 1.19 -6.59 -9.99
CA PRO A 75 0.38 -7.73 -10.39
C PRO A 75 0.76 -9.00 -9.64
N ALA A 76 -0.15 -9.97 -9.66
CA ALA A 76 0.00 -11.24 -8.96
C ALA A 76 1.20 -12.08 -9.42
N SER A 77 1.69 -11.89 -10.65
CA SER A 77 2.82 -12.66 -11.20
C SER A 77 4.14 -12.42 -10.45
N ILE A 78 4.29 -11.27 -9.79
CA ILE A 78 5.54 -10.85 -9.14
C ILE A 78 5.64 -11.45 -7.73
N LEU A 79 4.59 -11.24 -6.93
CA LEU A 79 4.55 -11.62 -5.52
C LEU A 79 3.40 -12.57 -5.16
N GLY A 80 2.80 -13.24 -6.15
CA GLY A 80 1.75 -14.25 -5.98
C GLY A 80 0.35 -13.70 -5.75
N GLN A 81 0.22 -12.41 -5.44
CA GLN A 81 -1.06 -11.72 -5.21
C GLN A 81 -0.98 -10.30 -5.77
N PRO A 82 -2.08 -9.76 -6.34
CA PRO A 82 -2.10 -8.39 -6.79
C PRO A 82 -2.12 -7.46 -5.58
N MET A 83 -1.47 -6.31 -5.70
CA MET A 83 -1.36 -5.33 -4.62
C MET A 83 -1.54 -3.91 -5.14
N VAL A 84 -2.22 -3.12 -4.32
CA VAL A 84 -2.32 -1.67 -4.43
C VAL A 84 -1.87 -1.11 -3.08
N GLY A 85 -0.92 -0.19 -3.04
CA GLY A 85 -0.40 0.23 -1.75
C GLY A 85 0.48 1.47 -1.75
N VAL A 86 1.00 1.75 -0.57
CA VAL A 86 1.97 2.81 -0.31
C VAL A 86 3.10 2.26 0.57
N ILE A 87 4.33 2.68 0.30
CA ILE A 87 5.51 2.39 1.10
C ILE A 87 6.28 3.68 1.39
N GLY A 88 6.96 3.72 2.53
CA GLY A 88 7.85 4.83 2.85
C GLY A 88 8.78 4.57 4.01
N PRO A 89 9.66 5.54 4.33
CA PRO A 89 10.63 5.39 5.40
C PRO A 89 9.96 5.46 6.77
N SER A 90 10.38 4.58 7.67
CA SER A 90 9.90 4.51 9.05
C SER A 90 11.03 4.10 10.01
N SER A 91 10.70 3.99 11.29
CA SER A 91 11.59 3.49 12.35
C SER A 91 10.79 2.73 13.39
N ASP A 92 11.48 1.95 14.22
CA ASP A 92 10.90 1.41 15.45
C ASP A 92 11.12 2.37 16.63
N ARG A 93 10.66 1.94 17.82
CA ARG A 93 10.74 2.68 19.08
C ARG A 93 12.16 3.06 19.50
N ILE A 94 13.17 2.33 19.05
CA ILE A 94 14.58 2.60 19.38
C ILE A 94 15.34 3.28 18.22
N GLY A 95 14.65 3.65 17.14
CA GLY A 95 15.20 4.42 16.03
C GLY A 95 15.86 3.60 14.92
N ARG A 96 15.74 2.26 14.91
CA ARG A 96 16.27 1.46 13.79
C ARG A 96 15.42 1.71 12.55
N LEU A 97 16.05 2.19 11.48
CA LEU A 97 15.37 2.55 10.23
C LEU A 97 14.98 1.31 9.43
N PHE A 98 13.74 1.28 8.96
CA PHE A 98 13.22 0.28 8.02
C PHE A 98 11.88 0.77 7.42
N PRO A 99 11.51 0.36 6.20
CA PRO A 99 10.25 0.80 5.62
C PRO A 99 9.01 0.36 6.42
N LEU A 100 7.92 1.11 6.22
CA LEU A 100 6.57 0.68 6.54
C LEU A 100 5.76 0.68 5.25
N ALA A 101 5.00 -0.39 5.02
CA ALA A 101 4.13 -0.53 3.86
C ALA A 101 2.69 -0.82 4.30
N ILE A 102 1.74 -0.23 3.58
CA ILE A 102 0.30 -0.47 3.69
C ILE A 102 -0.20 -0.85 2.31
N MET A 103 -0.95 -1.94 2.20
CA MET A 103 -1.41 -2.45 0.91
C MET A 103 -2.74 -3.17 1.02
N ALA A 104 -3.59 -3.00 0.03
CA ALA A 104 -4.68 -3.93 -0.24
C ALA A 104 -4.11 -5.09 -1.06
N THR A 105 -4.52 -6.30 -0.74
CA THR A 105 -4.22 -7.50 -1.52
C THR A 105 -5.39 -8.46 -1.45
N VAL A 106 -5.56 -9.27 -2.48
CA VAL A 106 -6.60 -10.29 -2.55
C VAL A 106 -5.97 -11.63 -2.90
N ASP A 107 -6.57 -12.71 -2.42
CA ASP A 107 -6.08 -14.05 -2.69
C ASP A 107 -6.24 -14.41 -4.18
N GLY A 108 -5.21 -15.07 -4.73
CA GLY A 108 -5.20 -15.52 -6.12
C GLY A 108 -4.76 -14.46 -7.13
N SER A 109 -4.88 -14.80 -8.41
CA SER A 109 -4.45 -13.95 -9.55
C SER A 109 -5.57 -13.15 -10.21
N SER A 110 -6.82 -13.33 -9.75
CA SER A 110 -8.02 -12.79 -10.40
C SER A 110 -8.51 -11.48 -9.80
N GLY A 111 -7.77 -10.89 -8.85
CA GLY A 111 -8.13 -9.62 -8.23
C GLY A 111 -8.19 -8.47 -9.21
N MET A 112 -9.39 -8.20 -9.75
CA MET A 112 -9.59 -7.08 -10.65
C MET A 112 -9.59 -5.77 -9.86
N PRO A 113 -8.76 -4.80 -10.25
CA PRO A 113 -8.78 -3.48 -9.64
C PRO A 113 -10.16 -2.82 -9.78
N ALA A 114 -10.53 -2.01 -8.78
CA ALA A 114 -11.77 -1.22 -8.78
C ALA A 114 -11.69 -0.01 -9.73
N SER A 115 -12.61 0.94 -9.58
CA SER A 115 -12.58 2.19 -10.34
C SER A 115 -11.34 3.03 -10.02
N ASP A 116 -10.96 3.94 -10.92
CA ASP A 116 -9.87 4.90 -10.69
C ASP A 116 -10.08 5.65 -9.36
N GLN A 117 -11.32 6.09 -9.12
CA GLN A 117 -11.71 6.83 -7.92
C GLN A 117 -11.53 6.01 -6.63
N ASP A 118 -11.85 4.71 -6.64
CA ASP A 118 -11.69 3.86 -5.47
C ASP A 118 -10.22 3.57 -5.15
N ILE A 119 -9.39 3.41 -6.20
CA ILE A 119 -7.94 3.27 -6.05
C ILE A 119 -7.34 4.56 -5.48
N GLU A 120 -7.72 5.72 -6.02
CA GLU A 120 -7.25 7.02 -5.51
C GLU A 120 -7.66 7.24 -4.05
N ARG A 121 -8.92 6.96 -3.69
CA ARG A 121 -9.40 7.05 -2.30
C ARG A 121 -8.62 6.13 -1.36
N PHE A 122 -8.40 4.87 -1.77
CA PHE A 122 -7.60 3.92 -1.00
C PHE A 122 -6.18 4.44 -0.78
N LEU A 123 -5.49 4.85 -1.86
CA LEU A 123 -4.10 5.31 -1.80
C LEU A 123 -3.97 6.59 -0.96
N SER A 124 -4.90 7.53 -1.09
CA SER A 124 -4.98 8.72 -0.22
C SER A 124 -5.06 8.35 1.26
N GLY A 125 -6.02 7.51 1.63
CA GLY A 125 -6.20 7.12 3.02
C GLY A 125 -5.04 6.28 3.56
N ALA A 126 -4.47 5.39 2.75
CA ALA A 126 -3.29 4.60 3.11
C ALA A 126 -2.05 5.48 3.32
N ARG A 127 -1.83 6.49 2.47
CA ARG A 127 -0.75 7.47 2.65
C ARG A 127 -0.93 8.24 3.94
N ASP A 128 -2.12 8.75 4.21
CA ASP A 128 -2.39 9.56 5.39
C ASP A 128 -2.22 8.72 6.67
N ALA A 129 -2.65 7.45 6.64
CA ALA A 129 -2.38 6.50 7.72
C ALA A 129 -0.88 6.23 7.90
N LEU A 130 -0.09 6.12 6.83
CA LEU A 130 1.36 5.95 6.89
C LEU A 130 2.04 7.20 7.49
N ILE A 131 1.64 8.41 7.07
CA ILE A 131 2.14 9.67 7.60
C ILE A 131 1.90 9.74 9.11
N ASP A 132 0.70 9.42 9.55
CA ASP A 132 0.35 9.50 10.97
C ASP A 132 1.00 8.39 11.78
N ALA A 133 1.14 7.18 11.23
CA ALA A 133 1.92 6.11 11.84
C ALA A 133 3.37 6.51 12.11
N ARG A 134 3.95 7.41 11.30
CA ARG A 134 5.31 7.94 11.47
C ARG A 134 5.39 9.12 12.44
N ARG A 135 4.31 9.90 12.56
CA ARG A 135 4.29 11.18 13.31
C ARG A 135 3.69 11.05 14.71
N LEU A 136 2.77 10.12 14.88
CA LEU A 136 2.04 9.88 16.12
C LEU A 136 2.50 8.53 16.70
N PRO A 137 2.48 8.35 18.03
CA PRO A 137 2.82 7.09 18.67
C PRO A 137 1.66 6.08 18.57
N LEU A 138 1.12 5.86 17.36
CA LEU A 138 0.01 4.93 17.13
C LEU A 138 0.42 3.52 17.52
N SER A 139 -0.38 2.86 18.36
CA SER A 139 -0.28 1.42 18.57
C SER A 139 -0.61 0.65 17.30
N ALA A 140 -0.18 -0.61 17.23
CA ALA A 140 -0.53 -1.50 16.12
C ALA A 140 -2.06 -1.62 15.94
N GLN A 141 -2.83 -1.57 17.03
CA GLN A 141 -4.29 -1.63 16.99
C GLN A 141 -4.91 -0.34 16.42
N GLN A 142 -4.44 0.83 16.84
CA GLN A 142 -4.96 2.12 16.33
C GLN A 142 -4.68 2.30 14.84
N LEU A 143 -3.50 1.88 14.37
CA LEU A 143 -3.23 1.82 12.93
C LEU A 143 -4.24 0.87 12.24
N ASP A 144 -4.49 -0.29 12.83
CA ASP A 144 -5.41 -1.28 12.29
C ASP A 144 -6.85 -0.78 12.14
N GLU A 145 -7.37 -0.13 13.19
CA GLU A 145 -8.72 0.44 13.23
C GLU A 145 -8.89 1.51 12.15
N ARG A 146 -7.85 2.33 11.94
CA ARG A 146 -7.86 3.31 10.86
C ARG A 146 -7.83 2.67 9.48
N LEU A 147 -7.05 1.60 9.30
CA LEU A 147 -6.99 0.90 8.02
C LEU A 147 -8.31 0.17 7.69
N ALA A 148 -9.11 -0.17 8.70
CA ALA A 148 -10.42 -0.78 8.53
C ALA A 148 -11.48 0.17 7.94
N THR A 149 -11.23 1.48 7.91
CA THR A 149 -12.16 2.47 7.33
C THR A 149 -11.84 2.81 5.88
N LEU A 150 -10.77 2.26 5.30
CA LEU A 150 -10.36 2.60 3.95
C LEU A 150 -11.31 2.02 2.89
N GLN A 151 -11.50 2.79 1.82
CA GLN A 151 -12.17 2.30 0.61
C GLN A 151 -11.37 1.13 0.02
N TRP A 152 -12.01 0.02 -0.31
CA TRP A 152 -11.31 -1.14 -0.88
C TRP A 152 -11.03 -0.93 -2.39
N PRO A 153 -9.79 -1.18 -2.88
CA PRO A 153 -9.39 -0.88 -4.26
C PRO A 153 -9.50 -2.08 -5.23
N PHE A 154 -10.10 -3.19 -4.82
CA PHE A 154 -10.42 -4.32 -5.72
C PHE A 154 -11.93 -4.50 -5.83
N GLN A 155 -12.37 -5.06 -6.96
CA GLN A 155 -13.76 -5.44 -7.14
C GLN A 155 -14.17 -6.45 -6.06
N GLN A 156 -15.40 -6.31 -5.56
CA GLN A 156 -16.01 -7.25 -4.62
C GLN A 156 -17.04 -8.03 -5.42
N ASP A 157 -16.85 -9.35 -5.55
CA ASP A 157 -17.82 -10.22 -6.22
C ASP A 157 -19.20 -10.05 -5.54
N GLY A 158 -20.22 -9.68 -6.32
CA GLY A 158 -21.61 -9.63 -5.86
C GLY A 158 -22.26 -8.25 -5.68
N ARG A 159 -21.61 -7.13 -6.04
CA ARG A 159 -22.36 -5.88 -6.27
C ARG A 159 -22.80 -5.80 -7.74
N THR A 160 -24.03 -6.19 -8.03
CA THR A 160 -24.78 -5.51 -9.09
C THR A 160 -24.73 -4.01 -8.76
N PRO A 161 -24.50 -3.10 -9.72
CA PRO A 161 -24.62 -1.67 -9.48
C PRO A 161 -26.09 -1.39 -9.19
N ASP A 162 -26.50 -1.56 -7.93
CA ASP A 162 -27.80 -1.12 -7.48
C ASP A 162 -27.81 0.39 -7.65
N SER A 163 -28.88 0.84 -8.27
CA SER A 163 -28.99 2.19 -8.84
C SER A 163 -28.56 3.22 -7.81
N ALA A 164 -27.64 4.09 -8.21
CA ALA A 164 -27.07 5.20 -7.44
C ALA A 164 -27.93 5.58 -6.22
N SER A 165 -27.63 4.96 -5.07
CA SER A 165 -28.37 5.23 -3.84
C SER A 165 -28.14 6.70 -3.48
N ILE A 166 -29.17 7.39 -2.98
CA ILE A 166 -29.10 8.80 -2.56
C ILE A 166 -27.87 9.07 -1.65
N HIS A 167 -27.43 8.06 -0.88
CA HIS A 167 -26.21 8.09 -0.09
C HIS A 167 -24.89 8.26 -0.88
N SER A 168 -24.75 7.73 -2.10
CA SER A 168 -23.55 7.95 -2.92
C SER A 168 -23.51 9.37 -3.48
N LEU A 169 -24.66 9.91 -3.90
CA LEU A 169 -24.79 11.28 -4.37
C LEU A 169 -24.51 12.30 -3.26
N LEU A 170 -24.94 12.01 -2.02
CA LEU A 170 -24.64 12.85 -0.85
C LEU A 170 -23.17 12.77 -0.42
N ALA A 171 -22.52 11.62 -0.56
CA ALA A 171 -21.08 11.49 -0.30
C ALA A 171 -20.24 12.32 -1.28
N ASP A 172 -20.68 12.48 -2.54
CA ASP A 172 -19.99 13.32 -3.52
C ASP A 172 -20.13 14.83 -3.23
N LEU A 173 -21.22 15.26 -2.57
CA LEU A 173 -21.48 16.67 -2.22
C LEU A 173 -20.69 17.14 -0.98
N ASP A 174 -20.38 16.24 -0.04
CA ASP A 174 -19.62 16.57 1.19
C ASP A 174 -18.08 16.56 0.96
N MET A 175 -17.64 16.10 -0.22
CA MET A 175 -16.22 15.96 -0.59
C MET A 175 -15.58 17.24 -1.20
N GLY A 176 -16.32 18.36 -1.24
CA GLY A 176 -15.86 19.63 -1.80
C GLY A 176 -14.68 20.31 -1.07
N ALA A 177 -14.19 19.76 0.05
CA ALA A 177 -13.22 20.45 0.92
C ALA A 177 -11.78 19.88 0.94
N SER A 178 -11.45 18.76 0.26
CA SER A 178 -10.11 18.14 0.36
C SER A 178 -9.35 17.90 -0.96
N GLN A 179 -9.77 18.53 -2.07
CA GLN A 179 -9.22 18.28 -3.41
C GLN A 179 -7.70 18.57 -3.56
N GLY A 180 -7.07 19.29 -2.63
CA GLY A 180 -5.65 19.65 -2.71
C GLY A 180 -4.66 18.51 -2.45
N ASN A 181 -5.09 17.38 -1.87
CA ASN A 181 -4.18 16.29 -1.45
C ASN A 181 -4.65 14.89 -1.87
N ALA A 182 -5.57 14.76 -2.84
CA ALA A 182 -5.96 13.45 -3.34
C ALA A 182 -4.77 12.75 -4.04
N ALA A 183 -4.65 11.43 -3.84
CA ALA A 183 -3.73 10.61 -4.60
C ALA A 183 -4.16 10.68 -6.07
N ARG A 184 -3.18 10.78 -6.97
CA ARG A 184 -3.40 10.72 -8.40
C ARG A 184 -2.78 9.44 -8.93
N LEU A 185 -3.47 8.80 -9.86
CA LEU A 185 -2.96 7.63 -10.57
C LEU A 185 -1.67 7.95 -11.36
N PRO A 186 -0.82 6.95 -11.65
CA PRO A 186 0.41 7.16 -12.41
C PRO A 186 0.08 7.56 -13.86
N ARG A 187 1.05 8.14 -14.57
CA ARG A 187 0.85 8.57 -15.96
C ARG A 187 0.77 7.39 -16.92
N MET A 188 1.42 6.29 -16.58
CA MET A 188 1.38 5.07 -17.38
C MET A 188 0.03 4.35 -17.27
N ASP A 189 -0.24 3.46 -18.23
CA ASP A 189 -1.40 2.58 -18.19
C ASP A 189 -1.25 1.52 -17.09
N TRP A 190 -1.72 1.88 -15.90
CA TRP A 190 -1.68 1.01 -14.74
C TRP A 190 -2.64 -0.19 -14.87
N ARG A 191 -3.70 -0.08 -15.69
CA ARG A 191 -4.62 -1.21 -15.92
C ARG A 191 -3.93 -2.31 -16.69
N ALA A 192 -3.08 -1.97 -17.67
CA ALA A 192 -2.22 -2.94 -18.34
C ALA A 192 -1.29 -3.66 -17.35
N CYS A 193 -0.72 -2.94 -16.37
CA CYS A 193 0.14 -3.51 -15.34
C CYS A 193 -0.60 -4.53 -14.46
N MET A 194 -1.88 -4.31 -14.19
CA MET A 194 -2.69 -5.16 -13.32
C MET A 194 -3.42 -6.30 -14.04
N ARG A 195 -3.24 -6.46 -15.36
CA ARG A 195 -3.83 -7.59 -16.10
C ARG A 195 -3.24 -8.92 -15.62
N PRO A 196 -4.03 -10.01 -15.59
CA PRO A 196 -3.50 -11.34 -15.34
C PRO A 196 -2.34 -11.67 -16.28
N GLY A 197 -1.21 -12.14 -15.72
CA GLY A 197 0.00 -12.48 -16.47
C GLY A 197 0.94 -11.30 -16.78
N SER A 198 0.52 -10.05 -16.57
CA SER A 198 1.45 -8.91 -16.60
C SER A 198 2.57 -9.15 -15.60
N THR A 199 3.82 -8.90 -16.00
CA THR A 199 5.00 -8.95 -15.13
C THR A 199 5.47 -7.55 -14.74
N THR A 200 4.64 -6.53 -14.92
CA THR A 200 5.03 -5.14 -14.75
C THR A 200 4.35 -4.54 -13.53
N SER A 201 5.15 -3.99 -12.60
CA SER A 201 4.69 -3.13 -11.52
C SER A 201 5.02 -1.67 -11.79
N VAL A 202 4.21 -0.78 -11.24
CA VAL A 202 4.40 0.66 -11.30
C VAL A 202 4.48 1.26 -9.91
N TRP A 203 5.39 2.20 -9.73
CA TRP A 203 5.64 2.90 -8.49
C TRP A 203 5.73 4.39 -8.79
N TRP A 204 5.07 5.24 -8.00
CA TRP A 204 5.12 6.68 -8.22
C TRP A 204 5.06 7.47 -6.91
N ILE A 205 5.68 8.65 -6.92
CA ILE A 205 5.77 9.50 -5.74
C ILE A 205 4.39 10.06 -5.38
N SER A 206 4.02 9.93 -4.10
CA SER A 206 3.01 10.79 -3.49
C SER A 206 3.59 12.21 -3.39
N ALA A 207 3.29 13.04 -4.38
CA ALA A 207 3.89 14.36 -4.53
C ALA A 207 3.70 15.24 -3.29
N THR A 208 4.76 15.98 -2.95
CA THR A 208 4.76 17.01 -1.90
C THR A 208 5.56 18.20 -2.43
N PRO A 209 5.47 19.40 -1.83
CA PRO A 209 6.34 20.52 -2.25
C PRO A 209 7.84 20.20 -2.24
N ARG A 210 8.28 19.23 -1.43
CA ARG A 210 9.67 18.75 -1.36
C ARG A 210 10.02 17.70 -2.43
N HIS A 211 9.04 16.93 -2.90
CA HIS A 211 9.26 15.83 -3.84
C HIS A 211 8.37 15.99 -5.06
N ALA A 212 9.01 16.35 -6.17
CA ALA A 212 8.35 16.43 -7.46
C ALA A 212 7.75 15.06 -7.87
N PRO A 213 6.69 15.04 -8.68
CA PRO A 213 6.16 13.80 -9.25
C PRO A 213 7.26 13.03 -10.01
N ASP A 214 7.39 11.75 -9.72
CA ASP A 214 8.29 10.80 -10.38
C ASP A 214 7.59 9.45 -10.41
N GLU A 215 7.87 8.65 -11.42
CA GLU A 215 7.33 7.31 -11.57
C GLU A 215 8.40 6.36 -12.11
N VAL A 216 8.32 5.09 -11.72
CA VAL A 216 9.21 4.04 -12.16
C VAL A 216 8.42 2.76 -12.43
N VAL A 217 8.78 2.13 -13.54
CA VAL A 217 8.24 0.84 -13.97
C VAL A 217 9.28 -0.23 -13.69
N GLN A 218 8.84 -1.29 -13.00
CA GLN A 218 9.68 -2.44 -12.69
C GLN A 218 9.08 -3.69 -13.34
N HIS A 219 9.90 -4.40 -14.11
CA HIS A 219 9.52 -5.64 -14.77
C HIS A 219 9.98 -6.85 -13.98
N GLU A 220 9.25 -7.95 -14.12
CA GLU A 220 9.52 -9.26 -13.52
C GLU A 220 9.51 -9.21 -11.99
N VAL A 221 10.68 -9.18 -11.36
CA VAL A 221 10.82 -9.27 -9.90
C VAL A 221 11.15 -7.92 -9.28
N LEU A 222 10.94 -7.79 -7.96
CA LEU A 222 11.37 -6.60 -7.23
C LEU A 222 12.88 -6.66 -7.00
N HIS A 223 13.65 -5.94 -7.81
CA HIS A 223 15.12 -5.88 -7.64
C HIS A 223 15.56 -4.89 -6.55
N ARG A 224 16.78 -5.07 -6.06
CA ARG A 224 17.45 -4.13 -5.14
C ARG A 224 17.56 -2.72 -5.74
N ARG A 225 17.72 -2.60 -7.06
CA ARG A 225 17.77 -1.30 -7.77
C ARG A 225 16.47 -0.51 -7.66
N LEU A 226 15.32 -1.19 -7.66
CA LEU A 226 14.05 -0.53 -7.39
C LEU A 226 14.08 0.06 -5.99
N PHE A 227 14.45 -0.74 -4.98
CA PHE A 227 14.52 -0.26 -3.60
C PHE A 227 15.42 0.98 -3.47
N THR A 228 16.64 0.94 -3.99
CA THR A 228 17.55 2.09 -3.89
C THR A 228 17.02 3.31 -4.65
N ARG A 229 16.27 3.12 -5.75
CA ARG A 229 15.54 4.22 -6.42
C ARG A 229 14.46 4.83 -5.53
N LEU A 230 13.70 4.01 -4.81
CA LEU A 230 12.63 4.50 -3.91
C LEU A 230 13.21 5.25 -2.71
N PHE A 231 14.37 4.82 -2.20
CA PHE A 231 14.98 5.30 -0.96
C PHE A 231 16.28 6.12 -1.14
N LYS A 232 16.49 6.73 -2.31
CA LYS A 232 17.71 7.50 -2.63
C LYS A 232 17.81 8.87 -1.93
N GLY A 233 16.74 9.34 -1.28
CA GLY A 233 16.60 10.73 -0.82
C GLY A 233 16.03 11.66 -1.91
N ALA A 234 15.84 12.94 -1.53
CA ALA A 234 15.42 14.00 -2.46
C ALA A 234 16.54 14.36 -3.45
#